data_AF-A0A660MPU0-F1
#
_entry.id   AF-A0A660MPU0-F1
#
_cell.length_a   1.000
_cell.length_b   1.000
_cell.length_c   1.000
_cell.angle_alpha   90.00
_cell.angle_beta   90.00
_cell.angle_gamma   90.00
#
_symmetry.space_group_name_H-M   'P 1'
#
loop_
_entity.id
_entity.type
_entity.pdbx_description
1 polymer ?
#
loop_
_entity_poly.entity_id
_entity_poly.type
_entity_poly.pdbx_seq_one_letter_code
_entity_poly.pdbx_strand_id
1 'polypeptide(L)'
;MAYMNQQKKRCIADALQTVVPTDWQYALFVDDCKLSIIMEIQAAPVDFMALKAAQLRVELQRGQFSNLLMRADDARRCIEALEQGEVSCLHLNTCHIEDEFPGEITALMVKIVAALNTGNYDSSCVMADHFDVGHYVELRIGYYTRPFRYIPKPAAA
;
A
#
# COMPACT_ATOMS: atom_id res chain seq x y z
N MET A 1 -16.90 -6.57 -16.71
CA MET A 1 -15.47 -6.94 -16.73
C MET A 1 -14.65 -5.78 -16.22
N ALA A 2 -13.80 -6.03 -15.22
CA ALA A 2 -12.83 -5.08 -14.70
C ALA A 2 -12.02 -4.48 -15.85
N TYR A 3 -12.19 -3.20 -16.14
CA TYR A 3 -11.41 -2.52 -17.18
C TYR A 3 -11.05 -1.12 -16.68
N MET A 4 -9.74 -0.89 -16.57
CA MET A 4 -9.16 0.40 -16.26
C MET A 4 -8.84 1.17 -17.52
N ASN A 5 -9.60 2.25 -17.69
CA ASN A 5 -9.40 3.24 -18.74
C ASN A 5 -8.74 4.50 -18.16
N GLN A 6 -8.27 5.38 -19.04
CA GLN A 6 -7.62 6.63 -18.63
C GLN A 6 -8.57 7.59 -17.89
N GLN A 7 -9.88 7.49 -18.13
CA GLN A 7 -10.87 8.34 -17.44
C GLN A 7 -11.03 7.94 -15.97
N LYS A 8 -11.19 6.65 -15.67
CA LYS A 8 -11.24 6.11 -14.31
C LYS A 8 -9.94 6.42 -13.56
N LYS A 9 -8.79 6.25 -14.22
CA LYS A 9 -7.49 6.64 -13.66
C LYS A 9 -7.48 8.11 -13.24
N ARG A 10 -8.03 9.03 -14.05
CA ARG A 10 -8.13 10.45 -13.70
C ARG A 10 -9.05 10.68 -12.50
N CYS A 11 -10.24 10.08 -12.47
CA CYS A 11 -11.14 10.21 -11.32
C CYS A 11 -10.47 9.74 -10.01
N ILE A 12 -9.73 8.63 -10.06
CA ILE A 12 -8.96 8.14 -8.90
C ILE A 12 -7.81 9.09 -8.56
N ALA A 13 -7.11 9.63 -9.55
CA ALA A 13 -6.05 10.60 -9.32
C ALA A 13 -6.58 11.88 -8.65
N ASP A 14 -7.77 12.35 -9.03
CA ASP A 14 -8.42 13.51 -8.41
C ASP A 14 -8.83 13.22 -6.95
N ALA A 15 -9.35 12.01 -6.68
CA ALA A 15 -9.65 11.56 -5.32
C ALA A 15 -8.37 11.46 -4.46
N LEU A 16 -7.28 10.94 -5.03
CA LEU A 16 -5.99 10.83 -4.34
C LEU A 16 -5.39 12.19 -3.99
N GLN A 17 -5.53 13.21 -4.84
CA GLN A 17 -5.04 14.57 -4.55
C GLN A 17 -5.70 15.18 -3.30
N THR A 18 -6.91 14.74 -2.95
CA THR A 18 -7.61 15.22 -1.74
C THR A 18 -7.09 14.55 -0.47
N VAL A 19 -6.56 13.33 -0.59
CA VAL A 19 -6.16 12.49 0.55
C VAL A 19 -4.66 12.51 0.80
N VAL A 20 -3.86 12.46 -0.27
CA VAL A 20 -2.40 12.34 -0.18
C VAL A 20 -1.79 13.70 0.17
N PRO A 21 -0.95 13.79 1.21
CA PRO A 21 -0.25 15.03 1.56
C PRO A 21 0.62 15.56 0.42
N THR A 22 0.73 16.88 0.28
CA THR A 22 1.46 17.54 -0.83
C THR A 22 2.97 17.28 -0.82
N ASP A 23 3.52 16.90 0.33
CA ASP A 23 4.91 16.53 0.57
C ASP A 23 5.26 15.09 0.13
N TRP A 24 4.30 14.33 -0.38
CA TRP A 24 4.51 12.95 -0.83
C TRP A 24 4.66 12.87 -2.36
N GLN A 25 5.60 12.06 -2.81
CA GLN A 25 5.79 11.73 -4.22
C GLN A 25 5.28 10.32 -4.47
N TYR A 26 4.31 10.19 -5.37
CA TYR A 26 3.75 8.91 -5.77
C TYR A 26 3.52 8.86 -7.29
N ALA A 27 3.47 7.65 -7.82
CA ALA A 27 3.15 7.38 -9.21
C ALA A 27 1.99 6.40 -9.30
N LEU A 28 1.12 6.63 -10.28
CA LEU A 28 -0.07 5.81 -10.53
C LEU A 28 0.05 5.14 -11.89
N PHE A 29 -0.01 3.81 -11.89
CA PHE A 29 0.12 2.97 -13.07
C PHE A 29 -1.15 2.14 -13.27
N VAL A 30 -1.42 1.80 -14.52
CA VAL A 30 -2.41 0.76 -14.86
C VAL A 30 -1.58 -0.41 -15.36
N ASP A 31 -1.88 -1.60 -14.83
CA ASP A 31 -1.20 -2.82 -15.23
C ASP A 31 -1.43 -3.12 -16.73
N ASP A 32 -0.54 -3.90 -17.34
CA ASP A 32 -0.59 -4.22 -18.77
C ASP A 32 -1.89 -4.95 -19.15
N CYS A 33 -2.44 -5.76 -18.23
CA CYS A 33 -3.72 -6.44 -18.39
C CYS A 33 -4.93 -5.50 -18.22
N LYS A 34 -4.73 -4.24 -17.83
CA LYS A 34 -5.75 -3.20 -17.58
C LYS A 34 -6.82 -3.58 -16.54
N LEU A 35 -6.52 -4.53 -15.67
CA LEU A 35 -7.42 -4.96 -14.59
C LEU A 35 -7.09 -4.26 -13.25
N SER A 36 -5.83 -3.88 -13.07
CA SER A 36 -5.30 -3.39 -11.80
C SER A 36 -4.81 -1.95 -11.90
N ILE A 37 -5.06 -1.18 -10.84
CA ILE A 37 -4.42 0.11 -10.62
C ILE A 37 -3.34 -0.05 -9.55
N ILE A 38 -2.14 0.41 -9.87
CA ILE A 38 -0.97 0.29 -9.00
C ILE A 38 -0.58 1.69 -8.54
N MET A 39 -0.59 1.91 -7.23
CA MET A 39 -0.03 3.10 -6.62
C MET A 39 1.33 2.78 -6.02
N GLU A 40 2.35 3.52 -6.45
CA GLU A 40 3.71 3.42 -5.92
C GLU A 40 4.07 4.70 -5.20
N ILE A 41 4.29 4.61 -3.88
CA ILE A 41 4.83 5.71 -3.09
C ILE A 41 6.34 5.71 -3.26
N GLN A 42 6.87 6.77 -3.87
CA GLN A 42 8.29 6.87 -4.23
C GLN A 42 9.09 7.62 -3.17
N ALA A 43 8.50 8.66 -2.59
CA ALA A 43 9.14 9.41 -1.52
C ALA A 43 8.10 9.99 -0.56
N ALA A 44 8.42 9.97 0.73
CA ALA A 44 7.58 10.53 1.78
C ALA A 44 8.45 10.93 2.98
N PRO A 45 7.97 11.85 3.84
CA PRO A 45 8.61 12.20 5.11
C PRO A 45 8.35 11.22 6.25
N VAL A 46 8.02 9.98 5.90
CA VAL A 46 7.73 8.91 6.82
C VAL A 46 8.67 7.76 6.49
N ASP A 47 9.32 7.22 7.51
CA ASP A 47 10.16 6.04 7.37
C ASP A 47 9.30 4.77 7.49
N PHE A 48 8.81 4.29 6.35
CA PHE A 48 7.97 3.09 6.31
C PHE A 48 8.73 1.81 6.70
N MET A 49 10.04 1.75 6.46
CA MET A 49 10.83 0.55 6.79
C MET A 49 10.96 0.41 8.30
N ALA A 50 11.26 1.52 8.98
CA ALA A 50 11.29 1.57 10.44
C ALA A 50 9.92 1.27 11.06
N LEU A 51 8.84 1.83 10.50
CA LEU A 51 7.48 1.54 10.98
C LEU A 51 7.10 0.08 10.81
N LYS A 52 7.44 -0.53 9.66
CA LYS A 52 7.17 -1.96 9.41
C LYS A 52 7.97 -2.86 10.36
N ALA A 53 9.23 -2.53 10.62
CA ALA A 53 10.05 -3.23 11.60
C ALA A 53 9.47 -3.12 13.02
N ALA A 54 8.99 -1.94 13.41
CA ALA A 54 8.34 -1.73 14.70
C ALA A 54 7.04 -2.54 14.84
N GLN A 55 6.22 -2.60 13.80
CA GLN A 55 4.99 -3.40 13.78
C GLN A 55 5.31 -4.90 13.92
N LEU A 56 6.25 -5.42 13.12
CA LEU A 56 6.67 -6.83 13.18
C LEU A 56 7.22 -7.22 14.56
N ARG A 57 7.87 -6.30 15.27
CA ARG A 57 8.32 -6.54 16.66
C ARG A 57 7.16 -6.72 17.62
N VAL A 58 6.13 -5.89 17.50
CA VAL A 58 4.92 -6.00 18.33
C VAL A 58 4.22 -7.33 18.06
N GLU A 59 4.09 -7.72 16.79
CA GLU A 59 3.53 -9.03 16.41
C GLU A 59 4.36 -10.19 16.97
N LEU A 60 5.69 -10.11 16.85
CA LEU A 60 6.62 -11.11 17.39
C LEU A 60 6.50 -11.27 18.91
N GLN A 61 6.34 -10.17 19.65
CA GLN A 61 6.13 -10.19 21.10
C GLN A 61 4.77 -10.80 21.48
N ARG A 62 3.73 -10.53 20.70
CA ARG A 62 2.39 -11.10 20.90
C ARG A 62 2.30 -12.58 20.51
N GLY A 63 3.23 -13.05 19.67
CA GLY A 63 3.20 -14.41 19.12
C GLY A 63 2.06 -14.63 18.11
N GLN A 64 1.48 -13.54 17.60
CA GLN A 64 0.40 -13.54 16.64
C GLN A 64 0.81 -12.61 15.50
N PHE A 65 0.94 -13.17 14.30
CA PHE A 65 1.26 -12.44 13.09
C PHE A 65 0.01 -12.24 12.26
N SER A 66 -0.09 -11.09 11.60
CA SER A 66 -1.12 -10.80 10.59
C SER A 66 -1.05 -11.80 9.43
N ASN A 67 0.15 -12.26 9.06
CA ASN A 67 0.35 -13.34 8.12
C ASN A 67 0.42 -14.70 8.85
N LEU A 68 -0.57 -15.56 8.62
CA LEU A 68 -0.67 -16.91 9.18
C LEU A 68 0.51 -17.83 8.86
N LEU A 69 1.24 -17.57 7.77
CA LEU A 69 2.40 -18.36 7.36
C LEU A 69 3.73 -17.84 7.94
N MET A 70 3.70 -16.67 8.60
CA MET A 70 4.90 -16.06 9.18
C MET A 70 5.36 -16.83 10.41
N ARG A 71 6.61 -17.31 10.39
CA ARG A 71 7.26 -17.91 11.56
C ARG A 71 8.03 -16.86 12.33
N ALA A 72 8.23 -17.09 13.63
CA ALA A 72 8.98 -16.18 14.50
C ALA A 72 10.42 -15.93 14.02
N ASP A 73 11.10 -16.97 13.51
CA ASP A 73 12.46 -16.84 12.99
C ASP A 73 12.53 -16.03 11.69
N ASP A 74 11.54 -16.20 10.81
CA ASP A 74 11.45 -15.43 9.57
C ASP A 74 11.12 -13.96 9.87
N ALA A 75 10.22 -13.70 10.83
CA ALA A 75 9.93 -12.35 11.29
C ALA A 75 11.18 -11.65 11.84
N ARG A 76 12.02 -12.35 12.61
CA ARG A 76 13.31 -11.82 13.11
C ARG A 76 14.25 -11.44 11.96
N ARG A 77 14.40 -12.31 10.96
CA ARG A 77 15.21 -12.03 9.77
C ARG A 77 14.68 -10.81 8.99
N CYS A 78 13.36 -10.70 8.84
CA CYS A 78 12.75 -9.54 8.18
C CYS A 78 13.01 -8.25 8.96
N ILE A 79 12.89 -8.27 10.29
CA ILE A 79 13.21 -7.10 11.14
C ILE A 79 14.68 -6.70 10.94
N GLU A 80 15.60 -7.65 11.02
CA GLU A 80 17.02 -7.39 10.82
C GLU A 80 17.33 -6.78 9.44
N ALA A 81 16.77 -7.34 8.36
CA ALA A 81 16.96 -6.83 7.01
C ALA A 81 16.36 -5.42 6.80
N LEU A 82 15.23 -5.11 7.45
CA LEU A 82 14.62 -3.78 7.42
C LEU A 82 15.51 -2.75 8.14
N GLU A 83 16.09 -3.12 9.27
CA GLU A 83 16.95 -2.24 10.06
C GLU A 83 18.33 -2.01 9.45
N GLN A 84 18.88 -3.04 8.81
CA GLN A 84 20.13 -2.95 8.05
C GLN A 84 19.95 -2.16 6.75
N GLY A 85 18.70 -1.85 6.36
CA GLY A 85 18.40 -1.10 5.13
C GLY A 85 18.58 -1.92 3.86
N GLU A 86 18.61 -3.26 3.96
CA GLU A 86 18.65 -4.16 2.80
C GLU A 86 17.34 -4.09 2.00
N VAL A 87 16.23 -3.86 2.71
CA VAL A 87 14.90 -3.73 2.12
C VAL A 87 14.59 -2.27 1.84
N SER A 88 14.42 -1.95 0.56
CA SER A 88 14.11 -0.60 0.08
C SER A 88 12.75 -0.50 -0.63
N CYS A 89 12.04 -1.61 -0.78
CA CYS A 89 10.70 -1.66 -1.34
C CYS A 89 9.78 -2.60 -0.53
N LEU A 90 8.51 -2.22 -0.37
CA LEU A 90 7.47 -3.02 0.30
C LEU A 90 6.23 -3.11 -0.58
N HIS A 91 5.62 -4.28 -0.63
CA HIS A 91 4.29 -4.47 -1.19
C HIS A 91 3.31 -4.64 -0.02
N LEU A 92 2.26 -3.81 0.01
CA LEU A 92 1.30 -3.80 1.12
C LEU A 92 0.07 -4.65 0.79
N ASN A 93 -0.46 -5.33 1.80
CA ASN A 93 -1.72 -6.04 1.65
C ASN A 93 -2.89 -5.04 1.73
N THR A 94 -3.51 -4.74 0.59
CA THR A 94 -4.62 -3.77 0.50
C THR A 94 -5.85 -4.20 1.30
N CYS A 95 -6.09 -5.50 1.48
CA CYS A 95 -7.23 -6.02 2.24
C CYS A 95 -7.05 -5.91 3.76
N HIS A 96 -5.80 -5.79 4.24
CA HIS A 96 -5.45 -5.74 5.66
C HIS A 96 -4.57 -4.51 5.97
N ILE A 97 -4.83 -3.40 5.27
CA ILE A 97 -4.02 -2.18 5.38
C ILE A 97 -4.02 -1.59 6.80
N GLU A 98 -5.04 -1.91 7.60
CA GLU A 98 -5.18 -1.48 8.99
C GLU A 98 -4.12 -2.10 9.91
N ASP A 99 -3.61 -3.28 9.57
CA ASP A 99 -2.62 -4.02 10.36
C ASP A 99 -1.17 -3.78 9.89
N GLU A 100 -1.00 -3.13 8.73
CA GLU A 100 0.29 -2.95 8.07
C GLU A 100 1.21 -1.94 8.80
N PHE A 101 0.63 -0.86 9.31
CA PHE A 101 1.34 0.22 9.99
C PHE A 101 0.64 0.60 11.29
N PRO A 102 1.38 1.17 12.27
CA PRO A 102 0.80 1.67 13.50
C PRO A 102 0.34 3.14 13.37
N GLY A 103 -0.72 3.49 14.12
CA GLY A 103 -1.06 4.88 14.49
C GLY A 103 -1.72 5.71 13.37
N GLU A 104 -1.29 6.96 13.24
CA GLU A 104 -1.92 7.95 12.34
C GLU A 104 -1.74 7.61 10.85
N ILE A 105 -0.63 6.95 10.51
CA ILE A 105 -0.33 6.52 9.14
C ILE A 105 -1.36 5.50 8.66
N THR A 106 -1.86 4.65 9.54
CA THR A 106 -2.92 3.68 9.24
C THR A 106 -4.17 4.38 8.73
N ALA A 107 -4.64 5.41 9.44
CA ALA A 107 -5.82 6.17 9.05
C ALA A 107 -5.63 6.87 7.68
N LEU A 108 -4.42 7.33 7.38
CA LEU A 108 -4.09 7.88 6.07
C LEU A 108 -4.12 6.79 4.99
N MET A 109 -3.49 5.64 5.22
CA MET A 109 -3.43 4.53 4.27
C MET A 109 -4.81 3.97 3.96
N VAL A 110 -5.68 3.84 4.95
CA VAL A 110 -7.09 3.46 4.76
C VAL A 110 -7.80 4.44 3.81
N LYS A 111 -7.60 5.75 4.00
CA LYS A 111 -8.17 6.77 3.09
C LYS A 111 -7.58 6.66 1.68
N ILE A 112 -6.29 6.36 1.54
CA ILE A 112 -5.63 6.16 0.24
C ILE A 112 -6.25 4.95 -0.47
N VAL A 113 -6.39 3.82 0.22
CA VAL A 113 -7.02 2.61 -0.33
C VAL A 113 -8.48 2.89 -0.70
N ALA A 114 -9.22 3.64 0.11
CA ALA A 114 -10.58 4.06 -0.22
C ALA A 114 -10.62 4.93 -1.49
N ALA A 115 -9.68 5.87 -1.64
CA ALA A 115 -9.56 6.70 -2.84
C ALA A 115 -9.20 5.86 -4.09
N LEU A 116 -8.34 4.84 -3.96
CA LEU A 116 -8.04 3.90 -5.05
C LEU A 116 -9.25 3.04 -5.45
N ASN A 117 -10.18 2.82 -4.53
CA ASN A 117 -11.46 2.16 -4.75
C ASN A 117 -12.58 3.11 -5.22
N THR A 118 -12.27 4.37 -5.55
CA THR A 118 -13.28 5.31 -6.05
C THR A 118 -13.87 4.81 -7.37
N GLY A 119 -15.20 4.63 -7.41
CA GLY A 119 -15.89 4.08 -8.56
C GLY A 119 -15.60 2.59 -8.81
N ASN A 120 -15.05 1.88 -7.81
CA ASN A 120 -14.94 0.44 -7.82
C ASN A 120 -16.32 -0.16 -7.49
N TYR A 121 -16.78 -1.09 -8.32
CA TYR A 121 -18.12 -1.65 -8.25
C TYR A 121 -18.04 -3.17 -8.22
N ASP A 122 -18.83 -3.79 -7.35
CA ASP A 122 -19.04 -5.24 -7.34
C ASP A 122 -20.55 -5.51 -7.40
N SER A 123 -21.00 -6.06 -8.53
CA SER A 123 -22.34 -6.64 -8.64
C SER A 123 -22.30 -8.03 -9.21
N SER A 124 -21.35 -8.82 -8.75
CA SER A 124 -21.36 -10.25 -9.01
C SER A 124 -22.68 -10.86 -8.47
N CYS A 125 -23.43 -11.54 -9.35
CA CYS A 125 -24.62 -12.29 -8.98
C CYS A 125 -24.33 -13.77 -9.16
N VAL A 126 -24.32 -14.53 -8.07
CA VAL A 126 -23.93 -15.95 -8.04
C VAL A 126 -24.76 -16.83 -8.98
N MET A 127 -25.99 -16.40 -9.32
CA MET A 127 -26.92 -17.17 -10.16
C MET A 127 -26.84 -16.82 -11.65
N ALA A 128 -26.06 -15.80 -12.03
CA ALA A 128 -25.77 -15.46 -13.42
C ALA A 128 -24.30 -15.79 -13.70
N ASP A 129 -24.00 -16.50 -14.78
CA ASP A 129 -22.63 -16.72 -15.27
C ASP A 129 -22.07 -15.42 -15.89
N HIS A 130 -22.10 -14.35 -15.09
CA HIS A 130 -21.72 -13.00 -15.46
C HIS A 130 -20.95 -12.35 -14.31
N PHE A 131 -19.62 -12.33 -14.46
CA PHE A 131 -18.71 -11.74 -13.50
C PHE A 131 -18.43 -10.28 -13.88
N ASP A 132 -19.23 -9.35 -13.37
CA ASP A 132 -18.92 -7.92 -13.43
C ASP A 132 -18.20 -7.48 -12.16
N VAL A 133 -16.92 -7.86 -12.10
CA VAL A 133 -16.03 -7.53 -10.99
C VAL A 133 -15.35 -6.19 -11.27
N GLY A 134 -15.15 -5.42 -10.19
CA GLY A 134 -14.41 -4.17 -10.17
C GLY A 134 -12.91 -4.31 -10.46
N HIS A 135 -12.18 -3.21 -10.46
CA HIS A 135 -10.73 -3.21 -10.68
C HIS A 135 -9.97 -3.63 -9.42
N TYR A 136 -8.80 -4.26 -9.62
CA TYR A 136 -7.89 -4.60 -8.54
C TYR A 136 -7.06 -3.40 -8.13
N VAL A 137 -6.67 -3.36 -6.85
CA VAL A 137 -5.86 -2.29 -6.28
C VAL A 137 -4.58 -2.89 -5.71
N GLU A 138 -3.45 -2.35 -6.14
CA GLU A 138 -2.12 -2.65 -5.63
C GLU A 138 -1.52 -1.39 -5.02
N LEU A 139 -1.03 -1.48 -3.78
CA LEU A 139 -0.34 -0.40 -3.10
C LEU A 139 1.07 -0.87 -2.71
N ARG A 140 2.07 -0.13 -3.17
CA ARG A 140 3.47 -0.44 -2.89
C ARG A 140 4.28 0.80 -2.51
N ILE A 141 5.30 0.58 -1.72
CA ILE A 141 6.28 1.57 -1.28
C ILE A 141 7.58 1.27 -2.01
N GLY A 142 7.95 2.13 -2.94
CA GLY A 142 9.04 1.88 -3.87
C GLY A 142 8.80 0.68 -4.77
N TYR A 143 9.80 0.38 -5.57
CA TYR A 143 9.88 -0.80 -6.44
C TYR A 143 11.33 -1.23 -6.55
N TYR A 144 11.59 -2.48 -6.96
CA TYR A 144 12.96 -3.01 -7.04
C TYR A 144 13.92 -2.12 -7.85
N THR A 145 13.47 -1.58 -8.99
CA THR A 145 14.28 -0.66 -9.80
C THR A 145 14.21 0.80 -9.35
N ARG A 146 13.28 1.13 -8.44
CA ARG A 146 12.97 2.49 -7.96
C ARG A 146 12.77 2.45 -6.43
N PRO A 147 13.86 2.35 -5.65
CA PRO A 147 13.77 2.22 -4.20
C PRO A 147 13.08 3.44 -3.59
N PHE A 148 12.39 3.22 -2.47
CA PHE A 148 11.75 4.30 -1.72
C PHE A 148 12.78 5.28 -1.14
N ARG A 149 12.46 6.57 -1.15
CA ARG A 149 13.30 7.63 -0.60
C ARG A 149 12.63 8.30 0.59
N TYR A 150 13.23 8.15 1.75
CA TYR A 150 12.84 8.91 2.93
C TYR A 150 13.30 10.37 2.79
N ILE A 151 12.36 11.31 2.88
CA ILE A 151 12.65 12.75 2.83
C ILE A 151 12.39 13.32 4.23
N PRO A 152 13.41 13.51 5.09
CA PRO A 152 13.17 14.02 6.43
C PRO A 152 12.43 15.36 6.35
N LYS A 153 11.32 15.49 7.09
CA LYS A 153 10.61 16.77 7.20
C LYS A 153 11.62 17.81 7.70
N PRO A 154 11.81 18.95 6.99
CA PRO A 154 12.73 19.97 7.47
C PRO A 154 12.29 20.41 8.87
N ALA A 155 13.21 20.34 9.83
CA ALA A 155 12.96 20.85 11.17
C ALA A 155 12.56 22.32 11.03
N ALA A 156 11.34 22.65 11.46
CA ALA A 156 10.89 24.04 11.48
C ALA A 156 11.86 24.82 12.37
N ALA A 157 12.61 25.75 11.76
CA ALA A 157 13.52 26.67 12.42
C ALA A 157 12.74 27.81 13.10
#